data_AF-A0A7Y5G1K1-F1
#
_entry.id   AF-A0A7Y5G1K1-F1
#
_cell.length_a   1.000
_cell.length_b   1.000
_cell.length_c   1.000
_cell.angle_alpha   90.00
_cell.angle_beta   90.00
_cell.angle_gamma   90.00
#
_symmetry.space_group_name_H-M   'P 1'
#
loop_
_entity.id
_entity.type
_entity.pdbx_description
1 polymer ?
#
loop_
_entity_poly.entity_id
_entity_poly.type
_entity_poly.pdbx_seq_one_letter_code
_entity_poly.pdbx_strand_id
1 'polypeptide(L)' 'MPELPEVETVRRGLQLAIIGKKITAIQVRETRLRVPVNARRLQRWLAGQRVAAVDRRAKYVLCRMQNDAHLVI' A
#
# COMPACT_ATOMS: atom_id res chain seq x y z
N MET A 1 -2.32 -1.51 -18.29
CA MET A 1 -2.94 -1.60 -16.95
C MET A 1 -2.89 -3.07 -16.58
N PRO A 2 -2.46 -3.45 -15.37
CA PRO A 2 -2.47 -4.86 -14.99
C PRO A 2 -3.90 -5.40 -14.99
N GLU A 3 -4.11 -6.62 -15.46
CA GLU A 3 -5.40 -7.30 -15.36
C GLU A 3 -5.56 -7.99 -14.00
N LEU A 4 -6.76 -8.52 -13.74
CA LEU A 4 -7.08 -9.13 -12.44
C LEU A 4 -6.12 -10.25 -12.02
N PRO A 5 -5.67 -11.16 -12.91
CA PRO A 5 -4.70 -12.21 -12.54
C PRO A 5 -3.35 -11.66 -12.06
N GLU A 6 -2.85 -10.60 -12.70
CA GLU A 6 -1.59 -9.97 -12.35
C GLU A 6 -1.68 -9.26 -11.00
N VAL A 7 -2.79 -8.55 -10.74
CA VAL A 7 -3.01 -7.91 -9.43
C VAL A 7 -3.12 -8.96 -8.32
N GLU A 8 -3.74 -10.11 -8.59
CA GLU A 8 -3.80 -11.22 -7.63
C GLU A 8 -2.40 -11.81 -7.35
N THR A 9 -1.55 -11.92 -8.37
CA THR A 9 -0.17 -12.36 -8.23
C THR A 9 0.63 -11.40 -7.35
N VAL A 10 0.49 -10.08 -7.59
CA VAL A 10 1.11 -9.04 -6.76
C VAL A 10 0.61 -9.11 -5.31
N ARG A 11 -0.70 -9.27 -5.11
CA ARG A 11 -1.31 -9.39 -3.77
C ARG A 11 -0.69 -10.54 -2.98
N ARG A 12 -0.55 -11.73 -3.59
CA ARG A 12 0.05 -12.91 -2.95
C ARG A 12 1.52 -12.69 -2.60
N GLY A 13 2.30 -12.10 -3.51
CA GLY A 13 3.70 -11.78 -3.24
C GLY A 13 3.86 -10.79 -2.08
N LEU A 14 3.02 -9.75 -2.04
CA LEU A 14 3.02 -8.77 -0.95
C LEU A 14 2.63 -9.39 0.39
N GLN A 15 1.60 -10.25 0.44
CA GLN A 15 1.20 -10.90 1.68
C GLN A 15 2.36 -11.62 2.37
N LEU A 16 3.14 -12.39 1.60
CA LEU A 16 4.31 -13.11 2.11
C LEU A 16 5.44 -12.15 2.53
N ALA A 17 5.59 -11.03 1.83
CA ALA A 17 6.74 -10.16 1.98
C ALA A 17 6.59 -9.11 3.09
N ILE A 18 5.39 -8.59 3.36
CA ILE A 18 5.23 -7.35 4.17
C ILE A 18 4.29 -7.43 5.36
N ILE A 19 3.44 -8.46 5.50
CA ILE A 19 2.56 -8.57 6.68
C ILE A 19 3.40 -8.65 7.97
N GLY A 20 3.00 -7.91 9.01
CA GLY A 20 3.70 -7.79 10.29
C GLY A 20 4.90 -6.85 10.28
N LYS A 21 5.40 -6.43 9.10
CA LYS A 21 6.55 -5.51 9.01
C LYS A 21 6.13 -4.07 9.33
N LYS A 22 7.03 -3.34 10.00
CA LYS A 22 6.87 -1.93 10.36
C LYS A 22 7.39 -1.04 9.25
N ILE A 23 6.63 -0.01 8.87
CA ILE A 23 7.05 1.03 7.94
C ILE A 23 7.99 1.98 8.68
N THR A 24 9.27 1.97 8.33
CA THR A 24 10.30 2.80 8.97
C THR A 24 10.40 4.20 8.36
N ALA A 25 10.21 4.30 7.05
CA ALA A 25 10.27 5.55 6.31
C ALA A 25 9.37 5.49 5.09
N ILE A 26 8.95 6.65 4.62
CA ILE A 26 8.13 6.81 3.42
C ILE A 26 8.81 7.82 2.53
N GLN A 27 9.14 7.40 1.32
CA GLN A 27 9.68 8.25 0.27
C GLN A 27 8.68 8.28 -0.88
N VAL A 28 8.18 9.47 -1.19
CA VAL A 28 7.29 9.68 -2.33
C VAL A 28 8.11 10.25 -3.47
N ARG A 29 8.31 9.45 -4.52
CA ARG A 29 8.93 9.88 -5.77
C ARG A 29 7.82 10.09 -6.79
N GLU A 30 7.26 11.30 -6.79
CA GLU A 30 6.08 11.67 -7.58
C GLU A 30 6.42 12.75 -8.60
N THR A 31 6.50 12.37 -9.87
CA THR A 31 6.80 13.26 -11.01
C THR A 31 5.62 13.38 -12.00
N ARG A 32 4.43 12.85 -11.66
CA ARG A 32 3.34 12.50 -12.61
C ARG A 32 2.17 13.51 -12.56
N LEU A 33 1.25 13.67 -13.54
CA LEU A 33 0.54 12.84 -14.58
C LEU A 33 -0.64 11.94 -14.12
N ARG A 34 -1.06 12.03 -12.84
CA ARG A 34 -2.44 11.75 -12.39
C ARG A 34 -2.82 12.78 -11.30
N VAL A 35 -3.14 12.32 -10.08
CA VAL A 35 -3.47 13.13 -8.91
C VAL A 35 -2.26 13.27 -7.98
N PRO A 36 -2.10 14.43 -7.31
CA PRO A 36 -1.03 14.62 -6.34
C PRO A 36 -1.07 13.61 -5.20
N VAL A 37 0.08 13.02 -4.89
CA VAL A 37 0.24 12.17 -3.70
C VAL A 37 0.54 13.05 -2.49
N ASN A 38 -0.35 13.04 -1.49
CA ASN A 38 -0.14 13.79 -0.26
C ASN A 38 0.86 13.07 0.67
N ALA A 39 2.14 13.37 0.49
CA ALA A 39 3.23 12.76 1.27
C ALA A 39 3.08 12.98 2.79
N ARG A 40 2.63 14.17 3.22
CA ARG A 40 2.41 14.46 4.65
C ARG A 40 1.32 13.58 5.25
N ARG A 41 0.23 13.35 4.51
CA ARG A 41 -0.84 12.45 4.93
C ARG A 41 -0.33 11.01 5.04
N LEU A 42 0.44 10.53 4.05
CA LEU A 42 1.03 9.20 4.11
C LEU A 42 1.95 9.04 5.32
N GLN A 43 2.85 10.00 5.56
CA GLN A 43 3.72 10.00 6.73
C GLN A 43 2.93 9.95 8.04
N ARG A 44 1.91 10.79 8.20
CA ARG A 44 1.08 10.83 9.41
C ARG A 44 0.42 9.47 9.72
N TRP A 45 -0.11 8.79 8.71
CA TRP A 45 -0.94 7.60 8.93
C TRP A 45 -0.18 6.28 8.87
N LEU A 46 0.94 6.24 8.14
CA LEU A 46 1.64 4.99 7.85
C LEU A 46 3.02 4.90 8.52
N ALA A 47 3.70 6.01 8.82
CA ALA A 47 5.03 5.95 9.43
C ALA A 47 4.94 5.32 10.82
N GLY A 48 5.80 4.34 11.09
CA GLY A 48 5.79 3.60 12.36
C GLY A 48 4.71 2.52 12.48
N GLN A 49 3.76 2.45 11.54
CA GLN A 49 2.71 1.44 11.54
C GLN A 49 3.18 0.11 10.98
N ARG A 50 2.50 -0.97 11.38
CA ARG A 50 2.69 -2.31 10.81
C ARG A 50 1.57 -2.66 9.84
N VAL A 51 1.93 -3.39 8.79
CA VAL A 51 0.96 -3.96 7.85
C VAL A 51 0.23 -5.11 8.52
N ALA A 52 -1.08 -5.00 8.64
CA ALA A 52 -1.97 -6.03 9.20
C ALA A 52 -2.46 -7.01 8.12
N ALA A 53 -2.81 -6.52 6.93
CA ALA A 53 -3.31 -7.35 5.84
C ALA A 53 -3.00 -6.74 4.46
N VAL A 54 -3.00 -7.59 3.44
CA VAL A 54 -2.96 -7.17 2.03
C VAL A 54 -4.07 -7.88 1.26
N ASP A 55 -5.03 -7.08 0.79
CA ASP A 55 -6.20 -7.52 0.05
C ASP A 55 -6.20 -6.96 -1.36
N ARG A 56 -7.22 -7.35 -2.14
CA ARG A 56 -7.48 -6.80 -3.47
C ARG A 56 -8.97 -6.52 -3.63
N ARG A 57 -9.29 -5.42 -4.29
CA ARG A 57 -10.63 -5.13 -4.80
C ARG A 57 -10.53 -4.81 -6.28
N ALA A 58 -11.01 -5.70 -7.13
CA ALA A 58 -10.83 -5.61 -8.58
C ALA A 58 -9.36 -5.35 -8.94
N LYS A 59 -9.04 -4.22 -9.55
CA LYS A 59 -7.67 -3.88 -9.99
C LYS A 59 -6.85 -3.12 -8.94
N TYR A 60 -7.38 -2.94 -7.72
CA TYR A 60 -6.71 -2.24 -6.62
C TYR A 60 -6.13 -3.20 -5.58
N VAL A 61 -4.93 -2.90 -5.09
CA VAL A 61 -4.35 -3.55 -3.92
C VAL A 61 -4.62 -2.69 -2.69
N LEU A 62 -5.02 -3.31 -1.59
CA LEU A 62 -5.30 -2.63 -0.33
C LEU A 62 -4.36 -3.16 0.75
N CYS A 63 -3.50 -2.29 1.27
CA CYS A 63 -2.68 -2.60 2.42
C CYS A 63 -3.33 -2.01 3.68
N ARG A 64 -3.80 -2.87 4.59
CA ARG A 64 -4.39 -2.46 5.87
C ARG A 64 -3.32 -2.35 6.94
N MET A 65 -3.31 -1.26 7.69
CA MET A 65 -2.40 -1.04 8.82
C MET A 65 -3.07 -1.41 10.14
N GLN A 66 -2.29 -1.60 11.20
CA GLN A 66 -2.81 -1.89 12.54
C GLN A 66 -3.63 -0.75 13.19
N ASN A 67 -3.55 0.48 12.67
CA ASN A 67 -4.36 1.63 13.12
C ASN A 67 -5.56 1.89 12.21
N ASP A 68 -6.06 0.87 11.51
CA ASP A 68 -7.16 0.94 10.54
C ASP A 68 -6.93 1.88 9.34
N ALA A 69 -5.73 2.42 9.17
CA ALA A 69 -5.36 3.13 7.96
C ALA A 69 -5.25 2.16 6.78
N HIS A 70 -5.74 2.58 5.61
CA HIS A 70 -5.68 1.81 4.37
C HIS A 70 -4.88 2.56 3.32
N LEU A 71 -3.84 1.91 2.77
CA LEU A 71 -3.15 2.38 1.58
C LEU A 71 -3.72 1.65 0.37
N VAL A 72 -4.24 2.42 -0.58
CA VAL A 72 -4.77 1.92 -1.85
C VAL A 72 -3.74 2.17 -2.95
N ILE A 73 -3.41 1.10 -3.68
CA ILE A 73 -2.47 1.11 -4.81
C ILE A 73 -3.22 0.70 -6.07
#